data_AF-A0A966JUV0-F1
#
_entry.id   AF-A0A966JUV0-F1
#
_cell.length_a   1.000
_cell.length_b   1.000
_cell.length_c   1.000
_cell.angle_alpha   90.00
_cell.angle_beta   90.00
_cell.angle_gamma   90.00
#
_symmetry.space_group_name_H-M   'P 1'
#
loop_
_entity.id
_entity.type
_entity.pdbx_description
1 polymer ?
#
loop_
_entity_poly.entity_id
_entity_poly.type
_entity_poly.pdbx_seq_one_letter_code
_entity_poly.pdbx_strand_id
1 'polypeptide(L)'
;MLDLVWLIPALPLAGALVLIVFGARIGEPRAGWLATFATASSFAVTVVVYFELLGRSAEERSHVVSLFEWIPVGSLQIDLAFLADPLSITMALFVTGIGSLIHLYAIGYMHGDPKFAKFFLYLNLFVFSMLMLVL
;
A
#
# COMPACT_ATOMS: atom_id res chain seq x y z
N MET A 1 8.52 -9.36 12.17
CA MET A 1 7.98 -9.04 10.83
C MET A 1 7.71 -7.55 10.65
N LEU A 2 7.95 -6.72 11.67
CA LEU A 2 7.87 -5.26 11.55
C LEU A 2 8.79 -4.68 10.45
N ASP A 3 9.92 -5.34 10.15
CA ASP A 3 10.77 -4.97 9.01
C ASP A 3 10.08 -5.15 7.64
N LEU A 4 8.89 -5.75 7.58
CA LEU A 4 8.09 -5.90 6.36
C LEU A 4 7.13 -4.73 6.12
N VAL A 5 7.09 -3.72 6.99
CA VAL A 5 6.19 -2.55 6.87
C VAL A 5 6.35 -1.85 5.52
N TRP A 6 7.57 -1.81 4.97
CA TRP A 6 7.82 -1.23 3.64
C TRP A 6 7.12 -1.97 2.49
N LEU A 7 6.77 -3.26 2.67
CA LEU A 7 6.00 -4.00 1.66
C LEU A 7 4.58 -3.46 1.50
N ILE A 8 4.02 -2.88 2.57
CA ILE A 8 2.63 -2.38 2.59
C ILE A 8 2.43 -1.32 1.48
N PRO A 9 3.25 -0.24 1.39
CA PRO A 9 3.18 0.70 0.26
C PRO A 9 3.85 0.16 -1.01
N ALA A 10 4.87 -0.70 -0.93
CA ALA A 10 5.58 -1.18 -2.11
C ALA A 10 4.71 -2.07 -3.03
N LEU A 11 3.79 -2.87 -2.48
CA LEU A 11 2.90 -3.74 -3.23
C LEU A 11 1.90 -2.99 -4.14
N PRO A 12 1.13 -1.99 -3.70
CA PRO A 12 0.25 -1.23 -4.58
C PRO A 12 1.06 -0.39 -5.57
N LEU A 13 2.24 0.11 -5.17
CA LEU A 13 3.16 0.77 -6.09
C LEU A 13 3.63 -0.19 -7.19
N ALA A 14 4.03 -1.41 -6.86
CA ALA A 14 4.41 -2.42 -7.85
C ALA A 14 3.26 -2.74 -8.80
N GLY A 15 2.04 -2.91 -8.27
CA GLY A 15 0.84 -3.08 -9.09
C GLY A 15 0.59 -1.90 -10.04
N ALA A 16 0.75 -0.67 -9.56
CA ALA A 16 0.68 0.53 -10.39
C ALA A 16 1.77 0.55 -11.47
N LEU A 17 3.03 0.29 -11.14
CA LEU A 17 4.14 0.25 -12.11
C LEU A 17 3.90 -0.79 -13.21
N VAL A 18 3.40 -1.98 -12.86
CA VAL A 18 3.03 -3.00 -13.85
C VAL A 18 1.91 -2.50 -14.76
N LEU A 19 0.91 -1.80 -14.23
CA LEU A 19 -0.18 -1.22 -15.03
C LEU A 19 0.25 -0.01 -15.88
N ILE A 20 1.25 0.77 -15.45
CA ILE A 20 1.85 1.83 -16.28
C ILE A 20 2.45 1.22 -17.54
N VAL A 21 3.27 0.18 -17.39
CA VAL A 21 4.04 -0.39 -18.50
C VAL A 21 3.20 -1.33 -19.36
N PHE A 22 2.37 -2.17 -18.73
CA PHE A 22 1.67 -3.27 -19.38
C PHE A 22 0.14 -3.16 -19.34
N GLY A 23 -0.43 -2.15 -18.69
CA GLY A 23 -1.89 -2.05 -18.49
C GLY A 23 -2.70 -2.06 -19.78
N ALA A 24 -2.19 -1.40 -20.84
CA ALA A 24 -2.83 -1.40 -22.16
C ALA A 24 -2.88 -2.80 -22.81
N ARG A 25 -1.92 -3.69 -22.50
CA ARG A 25 -1.88 -5.07 -23.00
C ARG A 25 -2.65 -6.04 -22.11
N ILE A 26 -2.62 -5.82 -20.79
CA ILE A 26 -3.32 -6.67 -19.82
C ILE A 26 -4.84 -6.52 -20.00
N GLY A 27 -5.32 -5.28 -20.16
CA GLY A 27 -6.71 -4.97 -20.45
C GLY A 27 -7.70 -5.38 -19.35
N GLU A 28 -8.99 -5.26 -19.68
CA GLU A 28 -10.09 -5.71 -18.84
C GLU A 28 -10.28 -7.24 -18.95
N PRO A 29 -10.65 -7.96 -17.87
CA PRO A 29 -10.74 -7.53 -16.46
C PRO A 29 -9.44 -7.75 -15.68
N ARG A 30 -8.40 -8.27 -16.35
CA ARG A 30 -7.15 -8.72 -15.71
C ARG A 30 -6.41 -7.59 -15.01
N ALA A 31 -6.45 -6.37 -15.56
CA ALA A 31 -5.83 -5.20 -14.93
C ALA A 31 -6.45 -4.89 -13.57
N GLY A 32 -7.77 -5.10 -13.44
CA GLY A 32 -8.50 -4.92 -12.20
C GLY A 32 -8.13 -5.98 -11.19
N TRP A 33 -8.11 -7.26 -11.59
CA TRP A 33 -7.66 -8.35 -10.71
C TRP A 33 -6.23 -8.18 -10.22
N LEU A 34 -5.32 -7.73 -11.09
CA LEU A 34 -3.94 -7.44 -10.71
C LEU A 34 -3.87 -6.34 -9.65
N ALA A 35 -4.59 -5.24 -9.85
CA ALA A 35 -4.63 -4.13 -8.90
C ALA A 35 -5.24 -4.54 -7.54
N THR A 36 -6.37 -5.26 -7.59
CA THR A 36 -7.02 -5.82 -6.40
C THR A 36 -6.08 -6.75 -5.65
N PHE A 37 -5.35 -7.63 -6.35
CA PHE A 37 -4.41 -8.55 -5.71
C PHE A 37 -3.23 -7.83 -5.06
N ALA A 38 -2.72 -6.77 -5.68
CA ALA A 38 -1.67 -5.94 -5.09
C ALA A 38 -2.13 -5.29 -3.77
N THR A 39 -3.31 -4.66 -3.76
CA THR A 39 -3.86 -4.01 -2.57
C THR A 39 -4.28 -5.05 -1.50
N ALA A 40 -4.82 -6.20 -1.89
CA ALA A 40 -5.20 -7.28 -0.97
C ALA A 40 -3.97 -7.95 -0.32
N SER A 41 -2.89 -8.11 -1.06
CA SER A 41 -1.62 -8.59 -0.50
C SER A 41 -1.07 -7.62 0.53
N SER A 42 -1.21 -6.32 0.29
CA SER A 42 -0.84 -5.27 1.24
C SER A 42 -1.67 -5.35 2.52
N PHE A 43 -2.98 -5.60 2.39
CA PHE A 43 -3.85 -5.84 3.54
C PHE A 43 -3.40 -7.05 4.35
N ALA A 44 -3.06 -8.16 3.70
CA ALA A 44 -2.54 -9.35 4.38
C ALA A 44 -1.26 -9.05 5.18
N VAL A 45 -0.31 -8.31 4.59
CA VAL A 45 0.90 -7.86 5.31
C VAL A 45 0.54 -6.97 6.50
N THR A 46 -0.35 -5.99 6.31
CA THR A 46 -0.79 -5.09 7.41
C THR A 46 -1.45 -5.86 8.55
N VAL A 47 -2.27 -6.88 8.25
CA VAL A 47 -2.89 -7.75 9.27
C VAL A 47 -1.84 -8.50 10.08
N VAL A 48 -0.79 -9.02 9.42
CA VAL A 48 0.30 -9.70 10.11
C VAL A 48 1.07 -8.74 11.03
N VAL A 49 1.39 -7.53 10.54
CA VAL A 49 2.04 -6.49 11.34
C VAL A 49 1.17 -6.08 12.54
N TYR A 50 -0.14 -5.96 12.35
CA TYR A 50 -1.10 -5.65 13.41
C TYR A 50 -1.09 -6.70 14.53
N PHE A 51 -1.14 -7.99 14.20
CA PHE A 51 -1.08 -9.05 15.21
C PHE A 51 0.28 -9.12 15.92
N GLU A 52 1.37 -8.79 15.24
CA GLU A 52 2.68 -8.68 15.89
C GLU A 52 2.71 -7.53 16.91
N LEU A 53 2.16 -6.35 16.59
CA LEU A 53 2.05 -5.25 17.54
C LEU A 53 1.14 -5.59 18.72
N LEU A 54 0.02 -6.28 18.50
CA LEU A 54 -0.86 -6.71 19.59
C LEU A 54 -0.14 -7.64 20.58
N GLY A 55 0.76 -8.50 20.10
CA GLY A 55 1.56 -9.40 20.93
C GLY A 55 2.64 -8.71 21.77
N ARG A 56 2.95 -7.44 21.49
CA ARG A 56 3.95 -6.66 22.23
C ARG A 56 3.34 -5.91 23.42
N SER A 57 4.19 -5.61 24.40
CA SER A 57 3.83 -4.74 25.52
C SER A 57 3.50 -3.32 25.02
N ALA A 58 2.74 -2.54 25.80
CA ALA A 58 2.32 -1.20 25.36
C ALA A 58 3.49 -0.27 25.03
N GLU A 59 4.63 -0.42 25.72
CA GLU A 59 5.84 0.38 25.54
C GLU A 59 6.63 -0.01 24.28
N GLU A 60 6.44 -1.24 23.77
CA GLU A 60 7.16 -1.79 22.60
C GLU A 60 6.32 -1.79 21.32
N ARG A 61 5.14 -1.15 21.35
CA ARG A 61 4.21 -1.08 20.21
C ARG A 61 4.51 0.03 19.20
N SER A 62 5.68 0.67 19.31
CA SER A 62 6.15 1.65 18.34
C SER A 62 7.46 1.18 17.74
N HIS A 63 7.52 1.14 16.41
CA HIS A 63 8.71 0.68 15.69
C HIS A 63 8.93 1.52 14.44
N VAL A 64 10.15 2.06 14.30
CA VAL A 64 10.54 2.86 13.14
C VAL A 64 11.42 2.03 12.23
N VAL A 65 11.00 1.88 10.96
CA VAL A 65 11.74 1.22 9.90
C VAL A 65 12.37 2.30 9.02
N SER A 66 13.66 2.55 9.19
CA SER A 66 14.40 3.50 8.36
C SER A 66 14.83 2.84 7.05
N LEU A 67 14.51 3.46 5.91
CA LEU A 67 14.89 2.97 4.59
C LEU A 67 16.26 3.51 4.16
N PHE A 68 16.39 4.85 4.11
CA PHE A 68 17.61 5.56 3.76
C PHE A 68 17.52 7.05 4.16
N GLU A 69 18.67 7.71 4.27
CA GLU A 69 18.74 9.16 4.48
C GLU A 69 18.29 9.91 3.21
N TRP A 70 17.19 10.65 3.29
CA TRP A 70 16.66 11.37 2.12
C TRP A 70 17.36 12.71 1.90
N ILE A 71 17.57 13.49 2.96
CA ILE A 71 18.21 14.80 2.88
C ILE A 71 19.22 14.96 4.03
N PRO A 72 20.51 14.64 3.80
CA PRO A 72 21.58 14.86 4.78
C PRO A 72 22.32 16.18 4.48
N VAL A 73 21.92 17.29 5.11
CA VAL A 73 22.53 18.62 4.89
C VAL A 73 22.98 19.23 6.22
N GLY A 74 24.29 19.21 6.49
CA GLY A 74 24.87 19.78 7.71
C GLY A 74 24.32 19.09 8.96
N SER A 75 23.56 19.81 9.78
CA SER A 75 22.88 19.27 10.96
C SER A 75 21.44 18.81 10.69
N LEU A 76 20.90 19.04 9.49
CA LEU A 76 19.57 18.58 9.10
C LEU A 76 19.70 17.17 8.51
N GLN A 77 19.13 16.18 9.20
CA GLN A 77 19.02 14.81 8.73
C GLN A 77 17.52 14.47 8.61
N ILE A 78 17.06 14.28 7.38
CA ILE A 78 15.68 13.83 7.10
C ILE A 78 15.78 12.44 6.51
N ASP A 79 15.24 11.47 7.23
CA ASP A 79 15.19 10.08 6.81
C ASP A 79 13.87 9.76 6.10
N LEU A 80 13.94 8.89 5.09
CA LEU A 80 12.75 8.20 4.63
C LEU A 80 12.56 6.97 5.51
N ALA A 81 11.61 7.05 6.43
CA ALA A 81 11.32 6.00 7.40
C ALA A 81 9.80 5.81 7.54
N PHE A 82 9.41 4.61 7.98
CA PHE A 82 8.03 4.28 8.32
C PHE A 82 7.89 4.04 9.81
N LEU A 83 6.92 4.70 10.43
CA LEU A 83 6.49 4.49 11.80
C LEU A 83 5.34 3.47 11.84
N ALA A 84 5.62 2.30 12.39
CA ALA A 84 4.62 1.30 12.71
C ALA A 84 4.22 1.42 14.19
N ASP A 85 3.12 2.12 14.44
CA ASP A 85 2.47 2.21 15.75
C ASP A 85 0.99 1.77 15.67
N PRO A 86 0.25 1.69 16.79
CA PRO A 86 -1.15 1.25 16.76
C PRO A 86 -2.07 2.13 15.91
N LEU A 87 -1.81 3.44 15.83
CA LEU A 87 -2.62 4.37 15.06
C LEU A 87 -2.33 4.20 13.56
N SER A 88 -1.06 4.25 13.16
CA SER A 88 -0.61 4.09 11.79
C SER A 88 -1.03 2.76 11.19
N ILE A 89 -0.86 1.66 11.93
CA ILE A 89 -1.27 0.33 11.45
C ILE A 89 -2.80 0.18 11.39
N THR A 90 -3.55 0.79 12.32
CA THR A 90 -5.01 0.84 12.21
C THR A 90 -5.43 1.58 10.95
N MET A 91 -4.84 2.74 10.66
CA MET A 91 -5.13 3.49 9.42
C MET A 91 -4.75 2.70 8.17
N ALA A 92 -3.60 2.02 8.18
CA ALA A 92 -3.17 1.15 7.09
C ALA A 92 -4.15 -0.01 6.85
N LEU A 93 -4.76 -0.59 7.89
CA LEU A 93 -5.81 -1.61 7.76
C LEU A 93 -7.05 -1.05 7.06
N PHE A 94 -7.49 0.16 7.40
CA PHE A 94 -8.60 0.81 6.70
C PHE A 94 -8.25 1.09 5.23
N VAL A 95 -7.09 1.69 4.97
CA VAL A 95 -6.65 2.03 3.61
C VAL A 95 -6.54 0.78 2.73
N THR A 96 -5.88 -0.28 3.21
CA THR A 96 -5.68 -1.50 2.40
C THR A 96 -6.91 -2.40 2.39
N GLY A 97 -7.65 -2.51 3.49
CA GLY A 97 -8.85 -3.36 3.60
C GLY A 97 -10.02 -2.80 2.80
N ILE A 98 -10.46 -1.58 3.13
CA ILE A 98 -11.53 -0.90 2.39
C ILE A 98 -11.07 -0.61 0.95
N GLY A 99 -9.80 -0.24 0.75
CA GLY A 99 -9.21 -0.09 -0.58
C GLY A 99 -9.35 -1.35 -1.43
N SER A 100 -9.06 -2.55 -0.88
CA SER A 100 -9.22 -3.82 -1.60
C SER A 100 -10.66 -4.09 -2.02
N LEU A 101 -11.62 -3.78 -1.14
CA LEU A 101 -13.06 -3.93 -1.44
C LEU A 101 -13.50 -2.95 -2.53
N ILE A 102 -13.03 -1.70 -2.50
CA ILE A 102 -13.27 -0.71 -3.55
C ILE A 102 -12.70 -1.20 -4.88
N HIS A 103 -11.48 -1.75 -4.88
CA HIS A 103 -10.87 -2.33 -6.09
C HIS A 103 -11.73 -3.47 -6.65
N LEU A 104 -12.14 -4.42 -5.81
CA LEU A 104 -12.96 -5.55 -6.21
C LEU A 104 -14.31 -5.09 -6.81
N TYR A 105 -14.98 -4.15 -6.15
CA TYR A 105 -16.23 -3.56 -6.64
C TYR A 105 -16.02 -2.85 -7.99
N ALA A 106 -14.92 -2.10 -8.11
CA ALA A 106 -14.64 -1.32 -9.30
C ALA A 106 -14.43 -2.17 -10.57
N ILE A 107 -14.10 -3.47 -10.43
CA ILE A 107 -13.95 -4.37 -11.59
C ILE A 107 -15.29 -4.48 -12.33
N GLY A 108 -16.39 -4.65 -11.59
CA GLY A 108 -17.73 -4.70 -12.18
C GLY A 108 -18.25 -3.31 -12.55
N TYR A 109 -17.98 -2.31 -11.71
CA TYR A 109 -18.46 -0.94 -11.95
C TYR A 109 -17.90 -0.31 -13.22
N MET A 110 -16.62 -0.57 -13.53
CA MET A 110 -15.93 -0.01 -14.70
C MET A 110 -16.06 -0.88 -15.96
N HIS A 111 -16.92 -1.91 -15.95
CA HIS A 111 -17.05 -2.85 -17.05
C HIS A 111 -17.38 -2.14 -18.37
N GLY A 112 -16.57 -2.40 -19.41
CA GLY A 112 -16.75 -1.79 -20.73
C GLY A 112 -16.20 -0.36 -20.87
N ASP A 113 -15.56 0.20 -19.83
CA ASP A 113 -14.91 1.50 -19.93
C ASP A 113 -13.59 1.41 -20.73
N PRO A 114 -13.38 2.25 -21.76
CA PRO A 114 -12.17 2.20 -22.60
C PRO A 114 -10.87 2.54 -21.84
N LYS A 115 -10.96 3.14 -20.65
CA LYS A 115 -9.85 3.51 -19.77
C LYS A 115 -9.74 2.61 -18.54
N PHE A 116 -10.35 1.42 -18.55
CA PHE A 116 -10.33 0.45 -17.44
C PHE A 116 -8.96 0.28 -16.77
N ALA A 117 -7.91 -0.05 -17.52
CA ALA A 117 -6.57 -0.26 -16.96
C ALA A 117 -5.95 1.01 -16.36
N LYS A 118 -6.27 2.20 -16.92
CA LYS A 118 -5.81 3.49 -16.41
C LYS A 118 -6.49 3.84 -15.09
N PHE A 119 -7.77 3.51 -14.93
CA PHE A 119 -8.48 3.67 -13.67
C PHE A 119 -7.81 2.88 -12.55
N PHE A 120 -7.54 1.58 -12.77
CA PHE A 120 -6.89 0.72 -11.78
C PHE A 120 -5.45 1.10 -11.47
N LEU A 121 -4.72 1.64 -12.46
CA LEU A 121 -3.43 2.27 -12.23
C LEU A 121 -3.54 3.40 -11.18
N TYR A 122 -4.43 4.36 -11.41
CA TYR A 122 -4.58 5.49 -10.48
C TYR A 122 -5.12 5.06 -9.13
N LEU A 123 -5.97 4.04 -9.08
CA LEU A 123 -6.49 3.52 -7.83
C LEU A 123 -5.39 2.89 -6.96
N ASN A 124 -4.46 2.13 -7.56
CA ASN A 124 -3.28 1.63 -6.85
C ASN A 124 -2.32 2.76 -6.43
N LEU A 125 -2.10 3.77 -7.30
CA LEU A 125 -1.28 4.93 -6.92
C LEU A 125 -1.90 5.74 -5.78
N PHE A 126 -3.22 5.83 -5.72
CA PHE A 126 -3.93 6.46 -4.61
C PHE A 126 -3.68 5.70 -3.30
N VAL A 127 -3.82 4.37 -3.31
CA VAL A 127 -3.53 3.53 -2.13
C VAL A 127 -2.07 3.69 -1.69
N PHE A 128 -1.11 3.65 -2.63
CA PHE A 128 0.30 3.89 -2.33
C PHE A 128 0.51 5.26 -1.65
N SER A 129 -0.01 6.34 -2.23
CA SER A 129 0.15 7.69 -1.67
C SER A 129 -0.48 7.83 -0.30
N MET A 130 -1.64 7.20 -0.07
CA MET A 130 -2.27 7.18 1.25
C MET A 130 -1.45 6.39 2.27
N LEU A 131 -0.81 5.31 1.86
CA LEU A 131 0.07 4.53 2.74
C LEU A 131 1.35 5.28 3.09
N MET A 132 1.94 6.01 2.14
CA MET A 132 3.07 6.91 2.40
C MET A 132 2.72 8.07 3.35
N LEU A 133 1.43 8.42 3.48
CA LEU A 133 0.97 9.48 4.37
C LEU A 133 0.78 8.99 5.82
N VAL A 134 0.34 7.74 6.00
CA VAL A 134 -0.04 7.20 7.33
C VAL A 134 1.04 6.37 7.99
N LEU A 135 2.03 5.91 7.21
CA LEU A 135 3.21 5.18 7.67
C LEU A 135 4.40 6.12 7.81
#